data_AF-A0A3M1D269-F1
#
_entry.id   AF-A0A3M1D269-F1
#
_cell.length_a   1.000
_cell.length_b   1.000
_cell.length_c   1.000
_cell.angle_alpha   90.00
_cell.angle_beta   90.00
_cell.angle_gamma   90.00
#
_symmetry.space_group_name_H-M   'P 1'
#
loop_
_entity.id
_entity.type
_entity.pdbx_description
1 polymer ?
#
loop_
_entity_poly.entity_id
_entity_poly.type
_entity_poly.pdbx_seq_one_letter_code
_entity_poly.pdbx_strand_id
1 'polypeptide(L)'
;MEFTVKIPQIALEAGGLSQFLGGSGGGYGTLGHRAGIFNLAWFYPILAAWKKGGWDMAPAARFGDFANQDVANYLVRLKVPAGTRVASTGVELGRRPSGDGRVELFLAAAGVRHFAIQASAGYEIFESTSGGTKVRVFTYGKNESLARRLAEEASRALRWLEKRLVAYPFTELDVAVAPLVQGAGGMEHPGLAVVADMAVDPPLAGPMAGVARQLLESFNVAEFVVDHEVAHQWFQVLVGTDQSAEPYVDEPLANYLAVMAFEDLHGSRKAEQQLELQLVLPIQLWFALGGRDGVVARPAGGFADQLEYTAFIYGKGSLFYHALRRRAGKKRLLKCLSGVCRDFGFRRLDSSALFSGLGKCLRMRGFAALRDRWFHSRKIVEDLKRLGFRWGRSIDELFGLLAGAGAGGGNVKFGGQMNEALLKAFQQALEQLAAP
;
A
#
# COMPACT_ATOMS: atom_id res chain seq x y z
N MET A 1 -30.58 -10.31 -7.40
CA MET A 1 -29.82 -11.45 -6.84
C MET A 1 -29.79 -11.27 -5.34
N GLU A 2 -30.25 -12.25 -4.58
CA GLU A 2 -30.11 -12.28 -3.13
C GLU A 2 -29.02 -13.30 -2.77
N PHE A 3 -28.14 -12.94 -1.85
CA PHE A 3 -27.03 -13.80 -1.44
C PHE A 3 -26.66 -13.49 0.01
N THR A 4 -26.03 -14.46 0.66
CA THR A 4 -25.55 -14.35 2.03
C THR A 4 -24.05 -14.65 2.03
N VAL A 5 -23.25 -13.75 2.60
CA VAL A 5 -21.81 -13.95 2.79
C VAL A 5 -21.52 -14.07 4.27
N LYS A 6 -20.79 -15.12 4.64
CA LYS A 6 -20.22 -15.25 5.99
C LYS A 6 -18.93 -14.45 6.05
N ILE A 7 -18.89 -13.43 6.90
CA ILE A 7 -17.67 -12.63 7.11
C ILE A 7 -16.75 -13.42 8.06
N PRO A 8 -15.54 -13.83 7.63
CA PRO A 8 -14.66 -14.63 8.46
C PRO A 8 -13.98 -13.78 9.54
N GLN A 9 -13.62 -14.40 10.66
CA GLN A 9 -12.72 -13.77 11.62
C GLN A 9 -11.30 -13.76 11.04
N ILE A 10 -10.63 -12.62 11.11
CA ILE A 10 -9.24 -12.48 10.70
C ILE A 10 -8.37 -13.06 11.82
N ALA A 11 -7.75 -14.21 11.55
CA ALA A 11 -6.79 -14.83 12.45
C ALA A 11 -5.44 -14.12 12.33
N LEU A 12 -4.77 -13.94 13.47
CA LEU A 12 -3.33 -13.70 13.48
C LEU A 12 -2.66 -15.08 13.40
N GLU A 13 -1.77 -15.29 12.43
CA GLU A 13 -0.94 -16.49 12.46
C GLU A 13 -0.08 -16.44 13.74
N ALA A 14 0.02 -17.58 14.43
CA ALA A 14 0.79 -17.67 15.66
C ALA A 14 2.29 -17.64 15.31
N GLY A 15 2.94 -16.49 15.50
CA GLY A 15 4.39 -16.38 15.65
C GLY A 15 5.14 -15.60 14.57
N GLY A 16 5.95 -14.63 15.01
CA GLY A 16 7.22 -14.26 14.36
C GLY A 16 7.21 -13.28 13.17
N LEU A 17 8.40 -13.10 12.59
CA LEU A 17 8.68 -12.26 11.42
C LEU A 17 7.86 -12.63 10.17
N SER A 18 7.28 -13.82 10.10
CA SER A 18 6.44 -14.30 8.97
C SER A 18 5.23 -13.40 8.72
N GLN A 19 4.65 -12.78 9.76
CA GLN A 19 3.54 -11.84 9.58
C GLN A 19 3.98 -10.54 8.88
N PHE A 20 5.22 -10.09 9.14
CA PHE A 20 5.84 -8.93 8.50
C PHE A 20 6.35 -9.24 7.09
N LEU A 21 6.82 -10.47 6.86
CA LEU A 21 7.35 -10.92 5.58
C LEU A 21 6.28 -11.50 4.63
N GLY A 22 5.05 -11.64 5.13
CA GLY A 22 3.93 -12.30 4.46
C GLY A 22 4.00 -13.83 4.61
N GLY A 23 2.92 -14.41 5.12
CA GLY A 23 2.74 -15.85 5.21
C GLY A 23 2.35 -16.45 3.87
N SER A 24 2.27 -17.79 3.83
CA SER A 24 2.01 -18.51 2.59
C SER A 24 0.51 -18.70 2.29
N GLY A 25 -0.44 -18.36 3.18
CA GLY A 25 -1.86 -18.72 3.02
C GLY A 25 -2.87 -17.60 3.33
N GLY A 26 -3.69 -17.23 2.34
CA GLY A 26 -4.87 -16.36 2.52
C GLY A 26 -4.72 -14.94 1.96
N GLY A 27 -5.83 -14.26 1.69
CA GLY A 27 -5.83 -12.86 1.24
C GLY A 27 -5.58 -11.85 2.36
N TYR A 28 -5.39 -10.57 2.03
CA TYR A 28 -4.99 -9.48 2.93
C TYR A 28 -5.96 -9.12 4.08
N GLY A 29 -7.01 -9.91 4.33
CA GLY A 29 -8.02 -9.62 5.35
C GLY A 29 -8.99 -8.50 4.96
N THR A 30 -9.07 -8.15 3.67
CA THR A 30 -9.96 -7.11 3.13
C THR A 30 -11.44 -7.51 3.18
N LEU A 31 -11.74 -8.80 3.31
CA LEU A 31 -13.05 -9.35 3.67
C LEU A 31 -12.91 -10.16 4.96
N GLY A 32 -13.27 -9.58 6.10
CA GLY A 32 -13.14 -10.23 7.40
C GLY A 32 -13.40 -9.30 8.58
N HIS A 33 -13.28 -9.81 9.80
CA HIS A 33 -13.40 -8.99 11.00
C HIS A 33 -12.40 -9.38 12.10
N ARG A 34 -11.90 -8.40 12.85
CA ARG A 34 -11.07 -8.58 14.06
C ARG A 34 -11.24 -7.37 14.99
N ALA A 35 -11.19 -7.61 16.30
CA ALA A 35 -11.31 -6.57 17.33
C ALA A 35 -12.53 -5.64 17.15
N GLY A 36 -13.66 -6.18 16.68
CA GLY A 36 -14.90 -5.41 16.45
C GLY A 36 -14.89 -4.52 15.20
N ILE A 37 -13.84 -4.59 14.38
CA ILE A 37 -13.73 -3.91 13.08
C ILE A 37 -14.06 -4.92 11.98
N PHE A 38 -14.96 -4.52 11.07
CA PHE A 38 -15.36 -5.28 9.89
C PHE A 38 -14.78 -4.64 8.64
N ASN A 39 -13.99 -5.40 7.89
CA ASN A 39 -13.51 -5.07 6.55
C ASN A 39 -14.44 -5.77 5.55
N LEU A 40 -15.12 -4.97 4.73
CA LEU A 40 -16.09 -5.44 3.76
C LEU A 40 -15.69 -4.92 2.37
N ALA A 41 -14.60 -5.45 1.84
CA ALA A 41 -14.29 -5.38 0.42
C ALA A 41 -14.80 -6.65 -0.28
N TRP A 42 -15.18 -6.55 -1.56
CA TRP A 42 -15.55 -7.71 -2.39
C TRP A 42 -16.66 -8.60 -1.81
N PHE A 43 -17.47 -8.07 -0.88
CA PHE A 43 -18.52 -8.81 -0.16
C PHE A 43 -19.79 -9.05 -0.99
N TYR A 44 -19.87 -8.48 -2.19
CA TYR A 44 -20.99 -8.57 -3.10
C TYR A 44 -20.51 -8.99 -4.50
N PRO A 45 -21.37 -9.58 -5.35
CA PRO A 45 -21.03 -9.92 -6.72
C PRO A 45 -20.67 -8.66 -7.51
N ILE A 46 -19.48 -8.67 -8.11
CA ILE A 46 -19.02 -7.62 -9.02
C ILE A 46 -18.87 -8.21 -10.41
N LEU A 47 -19.32 -7.45 -11.41
CA LEU A 47 -19.17 -7.85 -12.80
C LEU A 47 -17.68 -7.89 -13.15
N ALA A 48 -17.21 -9.04 -13.62
CA ALA A 48 -15.84 -9.18 -14.12
C ALA A 48 -15.56 -8.15 -15.22
N ALA A 49 -14.33 -7.65 -15.34
CA ALA A 49 -13.99 -6.78 -16.45
C ALA A 49 -14.11 -7.52 -17.79
N TRP A 50 -14.60 -6.82 -18.82
CA TRP A 50 -14.51 -7.32 -20.20
C TRP A 50 -13.15 -6.93 -20.78
N LYS A 51 -12.34 -7.91 -21.18
CA LYS A 51 -11.02 -7.68 -21.81
C LYS A 51 -10.76 -8.69 -22.93
N LYS A 52 -10.13 -8.22 -24.02
CA LYS A 52 -9.70 -9.06 -25.16
C LYS A 52 -10.80 -9.99 -25.72
N GLY A 53 -12.06 -9.55 -25.69
CA GLY A 53 -13.19 -10.32 -26.23
C GLY A 53 -13.82 -11.34 -25.27
N GLY A 54 -13.49 -11.31 -23.98
CA GLY A 54 -14.13 -12.16 -22.96
C GLY A 54 -14.17 -11.51 -21.58
N TRP A 55 -14.90 -12.15 -20.66
CA TRP A 55 -14.91 -11.80 -19.24
C TRP A 55 -13.60 -12.25 -18.58
N ASP A 56 -13.03 -11.41 -17.72
CA ASP A 56 -11.85 -11.74 -16.93
C ASP A 56 -12.20 -12.71 -15.80
N MET A 57 -11.93 -13.99 -16.04
CA MET A 57 -12.21 -15.08 -15.11
C MET A 57 -10.92 -15.62 -14.46
N ALA A 58 -9.83 -14.87 -14.51
CA ALA A 58 -8.58 -15.28 -13.88
C ALA A 58 -8.77 -15.43 -12.36
N PRO A 59 -8.24 -16.50 -11.74
CA PRO A 59 -8.29 -16.63 -10.29
C PRO A 59 -7.48 -15.50 -9.65
N ALA A 60 -7.95 -15.00 -8.51
CA ALA A 60 -7.17 -14.07 -7.70
C ALA A 60 -5.84 -14.72 -7.30
N ALA A 61 -4.75 -13.95 -7.39
CA ALA A 61 -3.45 -14.37 -6.87
C ALA A 61 -3.51 -14.50 -5.33
N ARG A 62 -2.55 -15.23 -4.75
CA ARG A 62 -2.47 -15.40 -3.28
C ARG A 62 -2.08 -14.12 -2.55
N PHE A 63 -1.41 -13.23 -3.27
CA PHE A 63 -0.90 -11.94 -2.84
C PHE A 63 -0.93 -10.97 -4.02
N GLY A 64 -0.67 -9.70 -3.74
CA GLY A 64 -0.95 -8.61 -4.65
C GLY A 64 -2.44 -8.37 -4.80
N ASP A 65 -2.78 -7.18 -5.27
CA ASP A 65 -4.17 -6.84 -5.51
C ASP A 65 -4.68 -7.51 -6.79
N PHE A 66 -5.99 -7.69 -6.83
CA PHE A 66 -6.67 -8.39 -7.92
C PHE A 66 -7.77 -7.52 -8.55
N ALA A 67 -7.82 -6.23 -8.21
CA ALA A 67 -8.85 -5.36 -8.74
C ALA A 67 -8.61 -5.06 -10.22
N ASN A 68 -9.64 -5.33 -11.01
CA ASN A 68 -9.72 -5.07 -12.44
C ASN A 68 -11.19 -4.87 -12.80
N GLN A 69 -11.74 -3.71 -12.43
CA GLN A 69 -13.15 -3.39 -12.65
C GLN A 69 -13.32 -2.12 -13.48
N ASP A 70 -14.37 -2.13 -14.30
CA ASP A 70 -14.89 -0.91 -14.91
C ASP A 70 -15.59 -0.04 -13.87
N VAL A 71 -15.72 1.25 -14.18
CA VAL A 71 -16.38 2.20 -13.29
C VAL A 71 -17.89 1.94 -13.23
N ALA A 72 -18.45 2.05 -12.04
CA ALA A 72 -19.87 1.90 -11.76
C ALA A 72 -20.36 2.96 -10.76
N ASN A 73 -21.68 3.11 -10.70
CA ASN A 73 -22.37 3.93 -9.72
C ASN A 73 -23.05 3.03 -8.69
N TYR A 74 -23.02 3.45 -7.44
CA TYR A 74 -23.53 2.68 -6.31
C TYR A 74 -24.53 3.53 -5.53
N LEU A 75 -25.69 2.94 -5.25
CA LEU A 75 -26.63 3.40 -4.24
C LEU A 75 -26.79 2.27 -3.24
N VAL A 76 -26.32 2.49 -2.02
CA VAL A 76 -26.23 1.46 -0.99
C VAL A 76 -27.11 1.83 0.18
N ARG A 77 -28.01 0.93 0.55
CA ARG A 77 -28.74 0.98 1.81
C ARG A 77 -28.13 -0.03 2.76
N LEU A 78 -27.48 0.47 3.81
CA LEU A 78 -26.75 -0.34 4.78
C LEU A 78 -27.46 -0.31 6.13
N LYS A 79 -27.89 -1.46 6.66
CA LYS A 79 -28.49 -1.57 8.00
C LYS A 79 -27.48 -2.16 8.99
N VAL A 80 -27.10 -1.40 10.01
CA VAL A 80 -26.09 -1.76 11.03
C VAL A 80 -26.60 -1.49 12.45
N PRO A 81 -26.02 -2.10 13.50
CA PRO A 81 -26.31 -1.73 14.88
C PRO A 81 -26.19 -0.23 15.13
N ALA A 82 -27.03 0.30 16.02
CA ALA A 82 -26.92 1.69 16.45
C ALA A 82 -25.55 1.94 17.10
N GLY A 83 -24.95 3.09 16.81
CA GLY A 83 -23.60 3.44 17.29
C GLY A 83 -22.46 3.03 16.35
N THR A 84 -22.68 2.15 15.37
CA THR A 84 -21.68 1.82 14.35
C THR A 84 -21.28 3.06 13.54
N ARG A 85 -19.97 3.28 13.41
CA ARG A 85 -19.38 4.21 12.45
C ARG A 85 -18.92 3.45 11.22
N VAL A 86 -19.05 4.09 10.07
CA VAL A 86 -18.84 3.51 8.75
C VAL A 86 -17.94 4.46 7.98
N ALA A 87 -16.76 3.97 7.61
CA ALA A 87 -15.94 4.52 6.54
C ALA A 87 -16.29 3.76 5.26
N SER A 88 -16.45 4.45 4.14
CA SER A 88 -16.90 3.79 2.91
C SER A 88 -16.46 4.52 1.66
N THR A 89 -16.44 3.78 0.55
CA THR A 89 -16.43 4.40 -0.78
C THR A 89 -17.65 5.32 -0.95
N GLY A 90 -17.44 6.53 -1.45
CA GLY A 90 -18.52 7.49 -1.70
C GLY A 90 -18.87 8.33 -0.47
N VAL A 91 -20.11 8.80 -0.42
CA VAL A 91 -20.60 9.73 0.62
C VAL A 91 -21.85 9.21 1.30
N GLU A 92 -22.04 9.59 2.56
CA GLU A 92 -23.27 9.36 3.29
C GLU A 92 -24.31 10.44 2.95
N LEU A 93 -25.46 10.02 2.42
CA LEU A 93 -26.58 10.89 2.08
C LEU A 93 -27.53 11.12 3.27
N GLY A 94 -27.54 10.20 4.22
CA GLY A 94 -28.35 10.33 5.44
C GLY A 94 -28.54 9.01 6.20
N ARG A 95 -29.21 9.11 7.34
CA ARG A 95 -29.52 7.99 8.23
C ARG A 95 -30.97 8.02 8.68
N ARG A 96 -31.53 6.85 8.99
CA ARG A 96 -32.81 6.75 9.73
C ARG A 96 -32.81 5.58 10.71
N PRO A 97 -33.48 5.70 11.87
CA PRO A 97 -33.71 4.54 12.75
C PRO A 97 -34.48 3.45 12.01
N SER A 98 -34.13 2.18 12.24
CA SER A 98 -34.82 1.04 11.62
C SER A 98 -35.79 0.30 12.57
N GLY A 99 -35.91 0.74 13.82
CA GLY A 99 -36.40 -0.11 14.91
C GLY A 99 -35.27 -0.99 15.45
N ASP A 100 -35.55 -1.97 16.32
CA ASP A 100 -34.66 -3.09 16.68
C ASP A 100 -33.21 -2.78 17.16
N GLY A 101 -32.92 -1.54 17.56
CA GLY A 101 -31.58 -1.12 17.97
C GLY A 101 -30.61 -0.94 16.79
N ARG A 102 -31.11 -0.77 15.55
CA ARG A 102 -30.30 -0.56 14.34
C ARG A 102 -30.62 0.76 13.64
N VAL A 103 -29.71 1.16 12.78
CA VAL A 103 -29.81 2.33 11.91
C VAL A 103 -29.61 1.91 10.45
N GLU A 104 -30.40 2.49 9.55
CA GLU A 104 -30.16 2.41 8.10
C GLU A 104 -29.39 3.66 7.65
N LEU A 105 -28.29 3.44 6.92
CA LEU A 105 -27.50 4.47 6.24
C LEU A 105 -27.78 4.39 4.75
N PHE A 106 -27.82 5.55 4.10
CA PHE A 106 -27.92 5.68 2.65
C PHE A 106 -26.60 6.25 2.15
N LEU A 107 -25.89 5.48 1.32
CA LEU A 107 -24.58 5.83 0.78
C LEU A 107 -24.68 5.91 -0.75
N ALA A 108 -23.90 6.81 -1.35
CA ALA A 108 -23.81 6.94 -2.80
C ALA A 108 -22.36 7.14 -3.26
N ALA A 109 -21.99 6.46 -4.34
CA ALA A 109 -20.72 6.65 -5.02
C ALA A 109 -20.95 6.68 -6.53
N ALA A 110 -20.23 7.53 -7.25
CA ALA A 110 -20.35 7.63 -8.71
C ALA A 110 -18.98 7.51 -9.36
N GLY A 111 -18.90 6.77 -10.46
CA GLY A 111 -17.66 6.59 -11.23
C GLY A 111 -16.55 5.87 -10.46
N VAL A 112 -16.88 4.93 -9.58
CA VAL A 112 -15.92 4.17 -8.76
C VAL A 112 -15.80 2.73 -9.25
N ARG A 113 -14.65 2.09 -9.06
CA ARG A 113 -14.37 0.74 -9.57
C ARG A 113 -14.97 -0.38 -8.73
N HIS A 114 -15.06 -0.14 -7.43
CA HIS A 114 -15.76 -1.00 -6.50
C HIS A 114 -16.18 -0.19 -5.27
N PHE A 115 -17.13 -0.73 -4.53
CA PHE A 115 -17.57 -0.23 -3.24
C PHE A 115 -16.95 -1.04 -2.10
N ALA A 116 -16.39 -0.37 -1.10
CA ALA A 116 -15.87 -1.00 0.11
C ALA A 116 -16.36 -0.29 1.38
N ILE A 117 -16.34 -1.01 2.49
CA ILE A 117 -16.78 -0.52 3.80
C ILE A 117 -15.84 -0.99 4.90
N GLN A 118 -15.49 -0.08 5.81
CA GLN A 118 -14.93 -0.39 7.13
C GLN A 118 -15.93 0.05 8.19
N ALA A 119 -16.34 -0.87 9.05
CA ALA A 119 -17.38 -0.61 10.04
C ALA A 119 -16.96 -1.07 11.45
N SER A 120 -17.18 -0.20 12.44
CA SER A 120 -16.96 -0.54 13.85
C SER A 120 -17.78 0.36 14.76
N ALA A 121 -18.24 -0.19 15.89
CA ALA A 121 -18.79 0.62 16.98
C ALA A 121 -17.70 1.31 17.81
N GLY A 122 -16.45 0.85 17.70
CA GLY A 122 -15.29 1.39 18.42
C GLY A 122 -14.51 2.46 17.65
N TYR A 123 -14.97 2.83 16.44
CA TYR A 123 -14.33 3.88 15.67
C TYR A 123 -14.65 5.27 16.21
N GLU A 124 -13.60 6.08 16.31
CA GLU A 124 -13.65 7.52 16.48
C GLU A 124 -13.29 8.18 15.15
N ILE A 125 -13.92 9.33 14.88
CA ILE A 125 -13.80 10.04 13.61
C ILE A 125 -13.15 11.39 13.87
N PHE A 126 -12.09 11.67 13.12
CA PHE A 126 -11.53 13.01 13.00
C PHE A 126 -11.82 13.54 11.60
N GLU A 127 -12.31 14.78 11.49
CA GLU A 127 -12.66 15.39 10.20
C GLU A 127 -11.77 16.59 9.92
N SER A 128 -11.38 16.74 8.66
CA SER A 128 -10.66 17.90 8.14
C SER A 128 -11.11 18.21 6.70
N THR A 129 -10.59 19.27 6.11
CA THR A 129 -10.93 19.67 4.74
C THR A 129 -9.67 20.04 3.97
N SER A 130 -9.64 19.66 2.70
CA SER A 130 -8.47 19.75 1.85
C SER A 130 -8.87 20.11 0.42
N GLY A 131 -8.64 21.36 -0.01
CA GLY A 131 -8.97 21.78 -1.38
C GLY A 131 -10.46 21.76 -1.73
N GLY A 132 -11.36 21.64 -0.73
CA GLY A 132 -12.80 21.43 -0.92
C GLY A 132 -13.24 19.98 -0.72
N THR A 133 -12.30 19.04 -0.64
CA THR A 133 -12.54 17.63 -0.32
C THR A 133 -12.61 17.45 1.19
N LYS A 134 -13.67 16.80 1.68
CA LYS A 134 -13.77 16.38 3.08
C LYS A 134 -12.87 15.17 3.32
N VAL A 135 -12.05 15.22 4.37
CA VAL A 135 -11.17 14.11 4.76
C VAL A 135 -11.60 13.62 6.13
N ARG A 136 -12.00 12.35 6.24
CA ARG A 136 -12.35 11.73 7.52
C ARG A 136 -11.37 10.63 7.86
N VAL A 137 -10.96 10.55 9.12
CA VAL A 137 -10.06 9.52 9.61
C VAL A 137 -10.72 8.73 10.72
N PHE A 138 -10.78 7.42 10.54
CA PHE A 138 -11.39 6.45 11.43
C PHE A 138 -10.29 5.67 12.15
N THR A 139 -10.18 5.89 13.46
CA THR A 139 -9.24 5.17 14.34
C THR A 139 -9.99 4.50 15.48
N TYR A 140 -9.37 3.54 16.17
CA TYR A 140 -9.91 2.92 17.37
C TYR A 140 -9.02 3.21 18.59
N GLY A 141 -9.54 2.94 19.79
CA GLY A 141 -8.75 3.02 21.03
C GLY A 141 -8.52 4.43 21.60
N LYS A 142 -9.29 5.43 21.15
CA LYS A 142 -9.21 6.83 21.62
C LYS A 142 -7.85 7.52 21.39
N ASN A 143 -7.23 7.26 20.24
CA ASN A 143 -5.94 7.85 19.90
C ASN A 143 -6.10 9.10 19.02
N GLU A 144 -6.56 10.21 19.64
CA GLU A 144 -6.80 11.46 18.92
C GLU A 144 -5.53 12.01 18.24
N SER A 145 -4.35 11.83 18.84
CA SER A 145 -3.09 12.27 18.23
C SER A 145 -2.79 11.50 16.96
N LEU A 146 -2.97 10.17 16.94
CA LEU A 146 -2.87 9.38 15.72
C LEU A 146 -3.89 9.83 14.67
N ALA A 147 -5.16 9.96 15.04
CA ALA A 147 -6.22 10.36 14.12
C ALA A 147 -5.92 11.72 13.46
N ARG A 148 -5.49 12.70 14.25
CA ARG A 148 -5.08 14.03 13.78
C ARG A 148 -3.87 13.95 12.84
N ARG A 149 -2.82 13.20 13.22
CA ARG A 149 -1.62 13.04 12.37
C ARG A 149 -1.97 12.43 11.01
N LEU A 150 -2.75 11.35 10.99
CA LEU A 150 -3.16 10.71 9.73
C LEU A 150 -4.09 11.63 8.91
N ALA A 151 -4.95 12.42 9.54
CA ALA A 151 -5.83 13.36 8.84
C ALA A 151 -5.07 14.52 8.21
N GLU A 152 -4.09 15.05 8.93
CA GLU A 152 -3.17 16.07 8.43
C GLU A 152 -2.35 15.52 7.27
N GLU A 153 -1.82 14.31 7.40
CA GLU A 153 -1.04 13.68 6.33
C GLU A 153 -1.87 13.42 5.08
N ALA A 154 -3.02 12.75 5.21
CA ALA A 154 -3.93 12.49 4.09
C ALA A 154 -4.34 13.78 3.39
N SER A 155 -4.66 14.82 4.16
CA SER A 155 -4.97 16.15 3.61
C SER A 155 -3.81 16.76 2.83
N ARG A 156 -2.57 16.62 3.32
CA ARG A 156 -1.37 17.15 2.65
C ARG A 156 -1.03 16.35 1.40
N ALA A 157 -1.09 15.03 1.46
CA ALA A 157 -0.89 14.11 0.35
C ALA A 157 -1.88 14.39 -0.78
N LEU A 158 -3.17 14.51 -0.45
CA LEU A 158 -4.23 14.81 -1.39
C LEU A 158 -3.95 16.12 -2.13
N ARG A 159 -3.70 17.22 -1.41
CA ARG A 159 -3.35 18.52 -2.05
C ARG A 159 -2.10 18.45 -2.89
N TRP A 160 -1.11 17.68 -2.44
CA TRP A 160 0.15 17.54 -3.14
C TRP A 160 -0.07 16.90 -4.52
N LEU A 161 -0.87 15.84 -4.57
CA LEU A 161 -1.23 15.09 -5.77
C LEU A 161 -2.16 15.90 -6.68
N GLU A 162 -3.22 16.51 -6.14
CA GLU A 162 -4.14 17.37 -6.89
C GLU A 162 -3.42 18.48 -7.67
N LYS A 163 -2.46 19.13 -7.00
CA LYS A 163 -1.68 20.22 -7.59
C LYS A 163 -0.74 19.76 -8.71
N ARG A 164 -0.30 18.50 -8.70
CA ARG A 164 0.77 17.98 -9.57
C ARG A 164 0.27 17.05 -10.67
N LEU A 165 -0.87 16.41 -10.45
CA LEU A 165 -1.52 15.49 -11.38
C LEU A 165 -2.76 16.16 -11.97
N VAL A 166 -3.95 15.83 -11.47
CA VAL A 166 -5.24 16.40 -11.84
C VAL A 166 -6.09 16.56 -10.58
N ALA A 167 -7.17 17.35 -10.63
CA ALA A 167 -8.09 17.48 -9.51
C ALA A 167 -8.62 16.12 -9.04
N TYR A 168 -8.77 15.95 -7.72
CA TYR A 168 -9.37 14.76 -7.16
C TYR A 168 -10.86 14.72 -7.57
N PRO A 169 -11.35 13.59 -8.14
CA PRO A 169 -12.69 13.57 -8.73
C PRO A 169 -13.83 13.43 -7.72
N PHE A 170 -13.54 13.18 -6.45
CA PHE A 170 -14.54 12.93 -5.41
C PHE A 170 -14.56 14.06 -4.38
N THR A 171 -15.66 14.17 -3.64
CA THR A 171 -15.85 15.21 -2.62
C THR A 171 -15.40 14.77 -1.22
N GLU A 172 -15.13 13.47 -1.05
CA GLU A 172 -14.75 12.87 0.24
C GLU A 172 -13.61 11.86 0.04
N LEU A 173 -12.73 11.79 1.03
CA LEU A 173 -11.72 10.75 1.20
C LEU A 173 -11.77 10.28 2.65
N ASP A 174 -12.05 8.99 2.84
CA ASP A 174 -11.96 8.33 4.13
C ASP A 174 -10.59 7.66 4.29
N VAL A 175 -10.04 7.69 5.50
CA VAL A 175 -8.88 6.90 5.92
C VAL A 175 -9.27 6.06 7.12
N ALA A 176 -9.13 4.74 7.06
CA ALA A 176 -9.51 3.85 8.16
C ALA A 176 -8.33 3.00 8.62
N VAL A 177 -8.03 3.03 9.92
CA VAL A 177 -7.12 2.04 10.51
C VAL A 177 -7.89 0.75 10.73
N ALA A 178 -7.41 -0.35 10.16
CA ALA A 178 -8.15 -1.61 10.17
C ALA A 178 -7.21 -2.82 10.22
N PRO A 179 -7.70 -3.97 10.70
CA PRO A 179 -6.91 -5.19 10.75
C PRO A 179 -6.66 -5.73 9.35
N LEU A 180 -5.43 -5.64 8.87
CA LEU A 180 -4.96 -6.34 7.66
C LEU A 180 -3.97 -7.45 8.06
N VAL A 181 -3.71 -8.37 7.15
CA VAL A 181 -2.83 -9.52 7.35
C VAL A 181 -1.98 -9.80 6.12
N GLN A 182 -1.08 -10.79 6.23
CA GLN A 182 -0.23 -11.27 5.13
C GLN A 182 0.69 -10.17 4.55
N GLY A 183 1.23 -9.32 5.42
CA GLY A 183 2.19 -8.28 5.05
C GLY A 183 1.60 -7.05 4.36
N ALA A 184 0.27 -6.97 4.17
CA ALA A 184 -0.37 -5.78 3.59
C ALA A 184 -0.25 -4.56 4.53
N GLY A 185 0.41 -3.51 4.05
CA GLY A 185 0.54 -2.24 4.78
C GLY A 185 -0.72 -1.38 4.72
N GLY A 186 -1.49 -1.48 3.64
CA GLY A 186 -2.72 -0.73 3.41
C GLY A 186 -3.58 -1.35 2.30
N MET A 187 -4.62 -0.61 1.89
CA MET A 187 -5.53 -0.98 0.80
C MET A 187 -6.24 0.26 0.25
N GLU A 188 -6.36 0.35 -1.07
CA GLU A 188 -6.55 1.57 -1.84
C GLU A 188 -7.96 1.75 -2.42
N HIS A 189 -8.99 1.39 -1.66
CA HIS A 189 -10.36 1.46 -2.17
C HIS A 189 -10.73 2.88 -2.68
N PRO A 190 -11.63 2.99 -3.69
CA PRO A 190 -12.08 4.30 -4.18
C PRO A 190 -12.66 5.16 -3.07
N GLY A 191 -12.07 6.34 -2.84
CA GLY A 191 -12.46 7.25 -1.77
C GLY A 191 -12.23 6.74 -0.35
N LEU A 192 -11.51 5.64 -0.17
CA LEU A 192 -11.31 4.98 1.12
C LEU A 192 -9.93 4.30 1.18
N ALA A 193 -8.97 4.97 1.81
CA ALA A 193 -7.67 4.43 2.11
C ALA A 193 -7.70 3.64 3.43
N VAL A 194 -7.19 2.41 3.44
CA VAL A 194 -7.06 1.61 4.65
C VAL A 194 -5.60 1.57 5.06
N VAL A 195 -5.33 1.83 6.34
CA VAL A 195 -4.01 1.67 6.94
C VAL A 195 -4.05 0.43 7.83
N ALA A 196 -3.13 -0.51 7.65
CA ALA A 196 -3.06 -1.69 8.50
C ALA A 196 -2.82 -1.29 9.97
N ASP A 197 -3.55 -1.91 10.89
CA ASP A 197 -3.35 -1.72 12.32
C ASP A 197 -1.90 -1.98 12.76
N MET A 198 -1.24 -2.97 12.18
CA MET A 198 0.16 -3.28 12.49
C MET A 198 1.14 -2.15 12.14
N ALA A 199 0.77 -1.20 11.29
CA ALA A 199 1.58 -0.01 10.97
C ALA A 199 1.54 1.05 12.08
N VAL A 200 0.58 0.97 13.01
CA VAL A 200 0.41 1.90 14.14
C VAL A 200 0.55 1.21 15.49
N ASP A 201 0.09 -0.04 15.58
CA ASP A 201 0.09 -0.88 16.77
C ASP A 201 0.41 -2.33 16.38
N PRO A 202 1.70 -2.67 16.25
CA PRO A 202 2.11 -4.01 15.85
C PRO A 202 1.69 -5.03 16.92
N PRO A 203 1.33 -6.26 16.53
CA PRO A 203 0.79 -7.28 17.44
C PRO A 203 1.88 -7.92 18.32
N LEU A 204 2.69 -7.10 18.98
CA LEU A 204 3.74 -7.48 19.91
C LEU A 204 3.25 -7.28 21.35
N ALA A 205 3.72 -8.12 22.26
CA ALA A 205 3.42 -8.05 23.68
C ALA A 205 4.64 -7.58 24.50
N GLY A 206 4.38 -7.11 25.71
CA GLY A 206 5.43 -6.74 26.67
C GLY A 206 6.21 -5.47 26.30
N PRO A 207 7.39 -5.24 26.90
CA PRO A 207 8.18 -4.03 26.70
C PRO A 207 8.55 -3.75 25.24
N MET A 208 8.71 -4.80 24.43
CA MET A 208 9.02 -4.70 23.01
C MET A 208 7.89 -4.05 22.19
N ALA A 209 6.64 -4.12 22.65
CA ALA A 209 5.51 -3.48 21.97
C ALA A 209 5.64 -1.96 21.95
N GLY A 210 6.00 -1.35 23.09
CA GLY A 210 6.19 0.10 23.20
C GLY A 210 7.35 0.60 22.33
N VAL A 211 8.45 -0.15 22.33
CA VAL A 211 9.62 0.12 21.48
C VAL A 211 9.25 0.04 19.99
N ALA A 212 8.55 -1.01 19.58
CA ALA A 212 8.16 -1.18 18.18
C ALA A 212 7.23 -0.06 17.71
N ARG A 213 6.23 0.33 18.52
CA ARG A 213 5.37 1.48 18.24
C ARG A 213 6.17 2.77 18.06
N GLN A 214 7.10 3.03 18.98
CA GLN A 214 7.95 4.22 18.92
C GLN A 214 8.84 4.22 17.67
N LEU A 215 9.37 3.07 17.26
CA LEU A 215 10.15 2.95 16.03
C LEU A 215 9.28 3.22 14.80
N LEU A 216 8.10 2.58 14.68
CA LEU A 216 7.18 2.81 13.57
C LEU A 216 6.78 4.28 13.46
N GLU A 217 6.50 4.93 14.59
CA GLU A 217 6.18 6.36 14.65
C GLU A 217 7.40 7.23 14.25
N SER A 218 8.60 6.91 14.76
CA SER A 218 9.83 7.64 14.43
C SER A 218 10.20 7.53 12.95
N PHE A 219 9.87 6.40 12.33
CA PHE A 219 10.00 6.16 10.90
C PHE A 219 8.78 6.58 10.10
N ASN A 220 7.75 7.19 10.69
CA ASN A 220 6.57 7.66 9.97
C ASN A 220 5.95 6.60 9.03
N VAL A 221 5.89 5.35 9.49
CA VAL A 221 5.45 4.22 8.64
C VAL A 221 4.00 4.39 8.24
N ALA A 222 3.12 4.75 9.18
CA ALA A 222 1.71 4.96 8.90
C ALA A 222 1.47 6.15 7.96
N GLU A 223 2.23 7.25 8.10
CA GLU A 223 2.14 8.39 7.19
C GLU A 223 2.59 8.04 5.77
N PHE A 224 3.66 7.24 5.62
CA PHE A 224 4.06 6.77 4.29
C PHE A 224 3.00 5.86 3.65
N VAL A 225 2.38 4.98 4.44
CA VAL A 225 1.24 4.17 3.95
C VAL A 225 0.10 5.09 3.51
N VAL A 226 -0.26 6.12 4.30
CA VAL A 226 -1.27 7.10 3.87
C VAL A 226 -0.91 7.75 2.54
N ASP A 227 0.33 8.22 2.37
CA ASP A 227 0.80 8.79 1.11
C ASP A 227 0.67 7.81 -0.08
N HIS A 228 0.96 6.53 0.16
CA HIS A 228 0.84 5.44 -0.81
C HIS A 228 -0.63 5.19 -1.21
N GLU A 229 -1.51 4.97 -0.25
CA GLU A 229 -2.94 4.71 -0.49
C GLU A 229 -3.65 5.92 -1.12
N VAL A 230 -3.23 7.14 -0.77
CA VAL A 230 -3.77 8.36 -1.39
C VAL A 230 -3.24 8.53 -2.82
N ALA A 231 -2.01 8.11 -3.13
CA ALA A 231 -1.50 8.11 -4.50
C ALA A 231 -2.33 7.19 -5.41
N HIS A 232 -2.84 6.08 -4.87
CA HIS A 232 -3.70 5.17 -5.61
C HIS A 232 -5.06 5.77 -6.02
N GLN A 233 -5.49 6.86 -5.36
CA GLN A 233 -6.68 7.58 -5.78
C GLN A 233 -6.56 8.15 -7.21
N TRP A 234 -5.33 8.36 -7.71
CA TRP A 234 -5.06 8.68 -9.11
C TRP A 234 -4.75 7.45 -9.95
N PHE A 235 -3.89 6.57 -9.46
CA PHE A 235 -3.44 5.37 -10.17
C PHE A 235 -4.03 4.13 -9.50
N GLN A 236 -4.90 3.46 -10.22
CA GLN A 236 -5.89 2.45 -9.84
C GLN A 236 -7.30 3.00 -9.70
N VAL A 237 -7.57 4.03 -8.90
CA VAL A 237 -8.95 4.53 -8.75
C VAL A 237 -9.39 5.35 -9.95
N LEU A 238 -8.82 6.55 -10.15
CA LEU A 238 -9.15 7.39 -11.32
C LEU A 238 -8.69 6.71 -12.62
N VAL A 239 -7.43 6.33 -12.72
CA VAL A 239 -6.86 5.61 -13.86
C VAL A 239 -6.74 4.14 -13.51
N GLY A 240 -7.60 3.29 -14.05
CA GLY A 240 -7.67 1.88 -13.67
C GLY A 240 -6.55 1.07 -14.24
N THR A 241 -6.09 0.08 -13.49
CA THR A 241 -5.10 -0.91 -13.93
C THR A 241 -5.67 -2.32 -13.76
N ASP A 242 -4.99 -3.30 -14.37
CA ASP A 242 -5.26 -4.72 -14.15
C ASP A 242 -4.22 -5.21 -13.14
N GLN A 243 -4.51 -5.07 -11.84
CA GLN A 243 -3.53 -5.36 -10.77
C GLN A 243 -3.14 -6.84 -10.72
N SER A 244 -4.02 -7.73 -11.18
CA SER A 244 -3.72 -9.15 -11.26
C SER A 244 -2.71 -9.45 -12.37
N ALA A 245 -2.90 -8.89 -13.57
CA ALA A 245 -2.07 -9.19 -14.73
C ALA A 245 -0.81 -8.31 -14.81
N GLU A 246 -0.91 -7.05 -14.40
CA GLU A 246 0.13 -6.04 -14.52
C GLU A 246 0.27 -5.20 -13.23
N PRO A 247 0.52 -5.81 -12.05
CA PRO A 247 0.67 -5.09 -10.77
C PRO A 247 1.79 -4.03 -10.81
N TYR A 248 2.70 -4.16 -11.77
CA TYR A 248 3.83 -3.26 -11.96
C TYR A 248 3.48 -1.93 -12.66
N VAL A 249 2.19 -1.66 -12.91
CA VAL A 249 1.71 -0.41 -13.54
C VAL A 249 1.40 0.65 -12.48
N ASP A 250 0.61 0.31 -11.47
CA ASP A 250 0.15 1.20 -10.40
C ASP A 250 1.01 1.11 -9.15
N GLU A 251 1.25 -0.07 -8.61
CA GLU A 251 1.93 -0.25 -7.31
C GLU A 251 3.29 0.44 -7.23
N PRO A 252 4.20 0.28 -8.22
CA PRO A 252 5.50 0.95 -8.12
C PRO A 252 5.39 2.46 -8.37
N LEU A 253 4.33 2.89 -9.05
CA LEU A 253 4.06 4.30 -9.31
C LEU A 253 3.48 4.99 -8.07
N ALA A 254 2.50 4.38 -7.41
CA ALA A 254 1.94 4.84 -6.13
C ALA A 254 3.03 4.92 -5.07
N ASN A 255 3.83 3.86 -4.93
CA ASN A 255 4.94 3.82 -3.97
C ASN A 255 5.98 4.92 -4.23
N TYR A 256 6.32 5.19 -5.48
CA TYR A 256 7.26 6.26 -5.80
C TYR A 256 6.66 7.67 -5.70
N LEU A 257 5.36 7.83 -5.97
CA LEU A 257 4.63 9.07 -5.71
C LEU A 257 4.63 9.38 -4.21
N ALA A 258 4.42 8.38 -3.35
CA ALA A 258 4.55 8.51 -1.91
C ALA A 258 5.95 9.03 -1.52
N VAL A 259 7.04 8.42 -2.01
CA VAL A 259 8.40 8.93 -1.77
C VAL A 259 8.57 10.40 -2.20
N MET A 260 8.00 10.80 -3.35
CA MET A 260 8.10 12.18 -3.84
C MET A 260 7.23 13.18 -3.06
N ALA A 261 6.08 12.75 -2.56
CA ALA A 261 5.22 13.51 -1.66
C ALA A 261 5.92 13.69 -0.32
N PHE A 262 6.37 12.58 0.27
CA PHE A 262 7.11 12.55 1.53
C PHE A 262 8.34 13.46 1.53
N GLU A 263 9.06 13.55 0.41
CA GLU A 263 10.18 14.49 0.24
C GLU A 263 9.76 15.96 0.35
N ASP A 264 8.66 16.35 -0.28
CA ASP A 264 8.18 17.74 -0.25
C ASP A 264 7.45 18.06 1.06
N LEU A 265 6.89 17.05 1.73
CA LEU A 265 6.11 17.20 2.96
C LEU A 265 6.98 17.10 4.22
N HIS A 266 7.99 16.22 4.23
CA HIS A 266 8.79 15.91 5.42
C HIS A 266 10.28 16.22 5.25
N GLY A 267 10.71 16.58 4.04
CA GLY A 267 12.09 16.93 3.72
C GLY A 267 12.93 15.76 3.23
N SER A 268 14.03 16.07 2.55
CA SER A 268 14.85 15.08 1.82
C SER A 268 15.41 13.97 2.70
N ARG A 269 15.81 14.26 3.95
CA ARG A 269 16.37 13.24 4.85
C ARG A 269 15.36 12.15 5.19
N LYS A 270 14.13 12.55 5.52
CA LYS A 270 13.04 11.64 5.84
C LYS A 270 12.59 10.85 4.60
N ALA A 271 12.60 11.47 3.43
CA ALA A 271 12.34 10.75 2.18
C ALA A 271 13.45 9.77 1.78
N GLU A 272 14.72 10.08 2.07
CA GLU A 272 15.82 9.13 1.88
C GLU A 272 15.65 7.91 2.79
N GLN A 273 15.24 8.13 4.05
CA GLN A 273 14.89 7.05 4.97
C GLN A 273 13.73 6.18 4.44
N GLN A 274 12.64 6.79 3.95
CA GLN A 274 11.55 6.02 3.34
C GLN A 274 11.97 5.31 2.07
N LEU A 275 12.81 5.92 1.25
CA LEU A 275 13.32 5.26 0.05
C LEU A 275 14.10 3.99 0.43
N GLU A 276 15.00 4.09 1.41
CA GLU A 276 15.76 2.93 1.88
C GLU A 276 14.82 1.88 2.51
N LEU A 277 13.90 2.29 3.38
CA LEU A 277 12.99 1.39 4.10
C LEU A 277 11.98 0.70 3.17
N GLN A 278 11.39 1.42 2.23
CA GLN A 278 10.24 0.98 1.45
C GLN A 278 10.62 0.41 0.08
N LEU A 279 11.77 0.82 -0.49
CA LEU A 279 12.18 0.38 -1.82
C LEU A 279 13.43 -0.51 -1.79
N VAL A 280 14.40 -0.23 -0.93
CA VAL A 280 15.69 -0.93 -0.94
C VAL A 280 15.70 -2.11 0.03
N LEU A 281 15.21 -1.94 1.25
CA LEU A 281 15.21 -2.97 2.27
C LEU A 281 14.47 -4.25 1.83
N PRO A 282 13.28 -4.22 1.19
CA PRO A 282 12.63 -5.44 0.73
C PRO A 282 13.48 -6.25 -0.25
N ILE A 283 14.23 -5.56 -1.12
CA ILE A 283 15.18 -6.20 -2.04
C ILE A 283 16.30 -6.85 -1.23
N GLN A 284 16.90 -6.14 -0.27
CA GLN A 284 18.00 -6.71 0.50
C GLN A 284 17.55 -7.91 1.33
N LEU A 285 16.36 -7.87 1.93
CA LEU A 285 15.77 -8.98 2.68
C LEU A 285 15.51 -10.20 1.80
N TRP A 286 14.96 -10.00 0.59
CA TRP A 286 14.76 -11.09 -0.38
C TRP A 286 16.05 -11.84 -0.67
N PHE A 287 17.13 -11.13 -0.97
CA PHE A 287 18.43 -11.77 -1.25
C PHE A 287 19.11 -12.33 0.01
N ALA A 288 18.96 -11.70 1.17
CA ALA A 288 19.44 -12.25 2.43
C ALA A 288 18.80 -13.62 2.68
N LEU A 289 17.51 -13.79 2.39
CA LEU A 289 16.81 -15.06 2.54
C LEU A 289 17.05 -16.05 1.39
N GLY A 290 18.09 -15.86 0.58
CA GLY A 290 18.46 -16.76 -0.52
C GLY A 290 17.67 -16.53 -1.82
N GLY A 291 16.89 -15.47 -1.88
CA GLY A 291 16.20 -15.02 -3.08
C GLY A 291 17.15 -14.69 -4.23
N ARG A 292 16.65 -14.82 -5.45
CA ARG A 292 17.42 -14.54 -6.69
C ARG A 292 16.83 -13.36 -7.43
N ASP A 293 17.64 -12.68 -8.25
CA ASP A 293 17.16 -11.61 -9.11
C ASP A 293 16.12 -12.13 -10.13
N GLY A 294 15.14 -11.29 -10.42
CA GLY A 294 13.96 -11.62 -11.20
C GLY A 294 13.48 -10.44 -12.03
N VAL A 295 12.48 -10.70 -12.88
CA VAL A 295 11.84 -9.65 -13.69
C VAL A 295 10.69 -9.01 -12.93
N VAL A 296 10.39 -7.74 -13.20
CA VAL A 296 9.25 -7.04 -12.57
C VAL A 296 7.98 -7.26 -13.38
N ALA A 297 8.08 -7.26 -14.72
CA ALA A 297 6.94 -7.38 -15.62
C ALA A 297 6.39 -8.81 -15.68
N ARG A 298 5.66 -9.21 -14.64
CA ARG A 298 4.94 -10.48 -14.53
C ARG A 298 3.63 -10.27 -13.75
N PRO A 299 2.62 -11.13 -13.95
CA PRO A 299 1.39 -11.11 -13.15
C PRO A 299 1.67 -11.32 -11.65
N ALA A 300 0.73 -10.90 -10.79
CA ALA A 300 0.84 -11.07 -9.34
C ALA A 300 1.04 -12.54 -8.97
N GLY A 301 0.32 -13.47 -9.60
CA GLY A 301 0.50 -14.91 -9.38
C GLY A 301 1.84 -15.50 -9.89
N GLY A 302 2.70 -14.69 -10.50
CA GLY A 302 4.00 -15.12 -11.06
C GLY A 302 5.20 -14.95 -10.11
N PHE A 303 4.99 -14.50 -8.88
CA PHE A 303 6.00 -14.49 -7.82
C PHE A 303 5.83 -15.72 -6.91
N ALA A 304 6.85 -16.05 -6.14
CA ALA A 304 6.84 -17.20 -5.24
C ALA A 304 6.05 -16.91 -3.95
N ASP A 305 6.24 -15.72 -3.39
CA ASP A 305 5.68 -15.29 -2.12
C ASP A 305 5.55 -13.76 -2.04
N GLN A 306 4.97 -13.27 -0.94
CA GLN A 306 4.78 -11.85 -0.66
C GLN A 306 6.10 -11.08 -0.64
N LEU A 307 7.19 -11.68 -0.16
CA LEU A 307 8.48 -11.00 -0.06
C LEU A 307 9.09 -10.82 -1.46
N GLU A 308 9.01 -11.82 -2.33
CA GLU A 308 9.42 -11.70 -3.73
C GLU A 308 8.57 -10.62 -4.43
N TYR A 309 7.24 -10.64 -4.23
CA TYR A 309 6.32 -9.63 -4.77
C TYR A 309 6.73 -8.22 -4.32
N THR A 310 6.94 -8.04 -3.01
CA THR A 310 7.32 -6.75 -2.41
C THR A 310 8.67 -6.27 -2.93
N ALA A 311 9.67 -7.14 -2.96
CA ALA A 311 11.01 -6.81 -3.44
C ALA A 311 11.02 -6.32 -4.90
N PHE A 312 10.22 -6.94 -5.78
CA PHE A 312 10.24 -6.61 -7.20
C PHE A 312 9.22 -5.56 -7.61
N ILE A 313 7.98 -5.61 -7.10
CA ILE A 313 6.94 -4.64 -7.43
C ILE A 313 7.21 -3.32 -6.69
N TYR A 314 7.18 -3.32 -5.36
CA TYR A 314 7.37 -2.12 -4.56
C TYR A 314 8.83 -1.67 -4.54
N GLY A 315 9.80 -2.58 -4.56
CA GLY A 315 11.22 -2.24 -4.60
C GLY A 315 11.69 -1.89 -6.02
N LYS A 316 12.07 -2.91 -6.80
CA LYS A 316 12.70 -2.74 -8.12
C LYS A 316 11.85 -1.92 -9.09
N GLY A 317 10.54 -2.14 -9.13
CA GLY A 317 9.61 -1.38 -9.95
C GLY A 317 9.61 0.11 -9.61
N SER A 318 9.64 0.48 -8.33
CA SER A 318 9.62 1.88 -7.90
C SER A 318 10.95 2.57 -8.16
N LEU A 319 12.06 1.83 -8.06
CA LEU A 319 13.40 2.32 -8.38
C LEU A 319 13.55 2.68 -9.87
N PHE A 320 12.74 2.12 -10.77
CA PHE A 320 12.64 2.62 -12.15
C PHE A 320 12.21 4.09 -12.15
N TYR A 321 11.16 4.46 -11.43
CA TYR A 321 10.68 5.84 -11.37
C TYR A 321 11.69 6.75 -10.68
N HIS A 322 12.44 6.23 -9.69
CA HIS A 322 13.58 6.94 -9.12
C HIS A 322 14.68 7.24 -10.15
N ALA A 323 15.11 6.22 -10.91
CA ALA A 323 16.08 6.38 -11.99
C ALA A 323 15.56 7.31 -13.10
N LEU A 324 14.27 7.23 -13.43
CA LEU A 324 13.61 8.07 -14.41
C LEU A 324 13.57 9.53 -13.95
N ARG A 325 13.21 9.80 -12.70
CA ARG A 325 13.23 11.15 -12.11
C ARG A 325 14.64 11.74 -12.13
N ARG A 326 15.69 10.97 -11.80
CA ARG A 326 17.08 11.45 -11.84
C ARG A 326 17.53 11.89 -13.23
N ARG A 327 16.97 11.28 -14.29
CA ARG A 327 17.31 11.62 -15.69
C ARG A 327 16.41 12.70 -16.28
N ALA A 328 15.11 12.66 -16.00
CA ALA A 328 14.12 13.52 -16.63
C ALA A 328 13.73 14.75 -15.79
N GLY A 329 13.99 14.72 -14.48
CA GLY A 329 13.59 15.74 -13.51
C GLY A 329 12.16 15.56 -12.98
N LYS A 330 11.97 15.88 -11.69
CA LYS A 330 10.68 15.75 -10.96
C LYS A 330 9.52 16.45 -11.68
N LYS A 331 9.70 17.74 -12.02
CA LYS A 331 8.66 18.56 -12.68
C LYS A 331 8.18 17.94 -13.99
N ARG A 332 9.10 17.39 -14.78
CA ARG A 332 8.76 16.82 -16.08
C ARG A 332 8.07 15.48 -15.96
N LEU A 333 8.54 14.62 -15.05
CA LEU A 333 7.89 13.34 -14.74
C LEU A 333 6.44 13.56 -14.30
N LEU A 334 6.22 14.42 -13.30
CA LEU A 334 4.87 14.75 -12.82
C LEU A 334 3.98 15.34 -13.90
N LYS A 335 4.50 16.21 -14.77
CA LYS A 335 3.75 16.74 -15.91
C LYS A 335 3.31 15.64 -16.88
N CYS A 336 4.15 14.64 -17.12
CA CYS A 336 3.80 13.51 -17.98
C CYS A 336 2.76 12.59 -17.33
N LEU A 337 2.89 12.32 -16.02
CA LEU A 337 1.91 11.55 -15.25
C LEU A 337 0.54 12.26 -15.20
N SER A 338 0.53 13.59 -15.01
CA SER A 338 -0.68 14.42 -15.15
C SER A 338 -1.34 14.26 -16.54
N GLY A 339 -0.53 14.14 -17.61
CA GLY A 339 -1.02 13.82 -18.94
C GLY A 339 -1.72 12.46 -18.99
N VAL A 340 -1.10 11.42 -18.42
CA VAL A 340 -1.70 10.08 -18.31
C VAL A 340 -3.04 10.13 -17.56
N CYS A 341 -3.12 10.84 -16.43
CA CYS A 341 -4.39 11.00 -15.70
C CYS A 341 -5.48 11.67 -16.54
N ARG A 342 -5.15 12.66 -17.37
CA ARG A 342 -6.12 13.33 -18.26
C ARG A 342 -6.58 12.42 -19.40
N ASP A 343 -5.67 11.63 -19.97
CA ASP A 343 -5.96 10.78 -21.13
C ASP A 343 -6.74 9.50 -20.75
N PHE A 344 -6.55 9.03 -19.51
CA PHE A 344 -7.08 7.75 -19.01
C PHE A 344 -8.01 7.87 -17.80
N GLY A 345 -8.42 9.09 -17.41
CA GLY A 345 -9.39 9.27 -16.32
C GLY A 345 -10.67 8.47 -16.54
N PHE A 346 -11.06 7.68 -15.53
CA PHE A 346 -12.17 6.72 -15.55
C PHE A 346 -12.07 5.61 -16.61
N ARG A 347 -10.89 5.44 -17.23
CA ARG A 347 -10.59 4.39 -18.21
C ARG A 347 -9.56 3.43 -17.64
N ARG A 348 -9.28 2.35 -18.37
CA ARG A 348 -8.22 1.39 -18.06
C ARG A 348 -6.92 1.75 -18.81
N LEU A 349 -5.81 1.65 -18.09
CA LEU A 349 -4.44 1.85 -18.56
C LEU A 349 -3.68 0.53 -18.43
N ASP A 350 -3.09 0.08 -19.53
CA ASP A 350 -2.14 -1.04 -19.52
C ASP A 350 -0.69 -0.54 -19.54
N SER A 351 0.23 -1.46 -19.27
CA SER A 351 1.67 -1.19 -19.23
C SER A 351 2.20 -0.61 -20.54
N SER A 352 1.70 -1.09 -21.68
CA SER A 352 2.09 -0.60 -23.02
C SER A 352 1.73 0.87 -23.18
N ALA A 353 0.49 1.24 -22.87
CA ALA A 353 0.00 2.60 -22.93
C ALA A 353 0.74 3.53 -21.96
N LEU A 354 0.98 3.09 -20.72
CA LEU A 354 1.73 3.86 -19.72
C LEU A 354 3.14 4.18 -20.22
N PHE A 355 3.91 3.17 -20.60
CA PHE A 355 5.30 3.37 -21.01
C PHE A 355 5.41 4.07 -22.36
N SER A 356 4.49 3.81 -23.30
CA SER A 356 4.42 4.55 -24.56
C SER A 356 4.13 6.04 -24.32
N GLY A 357 3.15 6.35 -23.47
CA GLY A 357 2.80 7.71 -23.09
C GLY A 357 3.95 8.45 -22.40
N LEU A 358 4.58 7.82 -21.41
CA LEU A 358 5.76 8.36 -20.74
C LEU A 358 6.93 8.56 -21.70
N GLY A 359 7.22 7.60 -22.58
CA GLY A 359 8.29 7.73 -23.58
C GLY A 359 8.07 8.90 -24.53
N LYS A 360 6.85 9.07 -25.04
CA LYS A 360 6.46 10.20 -25.91
C LYS A 360 6.55 11.54 -25.20
N CYS A 361 6.03 11.64 -23.98
CA CYS A 361 6.03 12.89 -23.23
C CYS A 361 7.43 13.29 -22.72
N LEU A 362 8.19 12.31 -22.20
CA LEU A 362 9.53 12.52 -21.68
C LEU A 362 10.59 12.68 -22.77
N ARG A 363 10.31 12.39 -24.05
CA ARG A 363 11.23 12.57 -25.20
C ARG A 363 12.70 12.30 -24.85
N MET A 364 12.95 11.26 -24.05
CA MET A 364 14.23 11.01 -23.41
C MET A 364 14.95 9.91 -24.18
N ARG A 365 16.19 10.19 -24.62
CA ARG A 365 17.03 9.17 -25.26
C ARG A 365 17.22 7.99 -24.29
N GLY A 366 17.06 6.78 -24.81
CA GLY A 366 17.21 5.56 -24.02
C GLY A 366 16.10 5.29 -23.00
N PHE A 367 14.92 5.92 -23.12
CA PHE A 367 13.76 5.60 -22.26
C PHE A 367 13.38 4.11 -22.34
N ALA A 368 13.23 3.57 -23.56
CA ALA A 368 12.91 2.15 -23.74
C ALA A 368 13.98 1.23 -23.12
N ALA A 369 15.27 1.53 -23.35
CA ALA A 369 16.37 0.76 -22.77
C ALA A 369 16.38 0.84 -21.23
N LEU A 370 16.01 1.99 -20.65
CA LEU A 370 15.86 2.14 -19.21
C LEU A 370 14.69 1.29 -18.69
N ARG A 371 13.51 1.39 -19.30
CA ARG A 371 12.35 0.55 -18.96
C ARG A 371 12.72 -0.92 -19.02
N ASP A 372 13.30 -1.38 -20.12
CA ASP A 372 13.62 -2.80 -20.32
C ASP A 372 14.64 -3.31 -19.30
N ARG A 373 15.60 -2.47 -18.93
CA ARG A 373 16.56 -2.79 -17.87
C ARG A 373 15.88 -3.00 -16.52
N TRP A 374 14.93 -2.15 -16.13
CA TRP A 374 14.27 -2.27 -14.83
C TRP A 374 13.17 -3.33 -14.80
N PHE A 375 12.39 -3.48 -15.89
CA PHE A 375 11.23 -4.37 -15.89
C PHE A 375 11.49 -5.77 -16.42
N HIS A 376 12.46 -5.94 -17.33
CA HIS A 376 12.68 -7.21 -18.05
C HIS A 376 14.07 -7.83 -17.80
N SER A 377 15.01 -7.13 -17.16
CA SER A 377 16.37 -7.64 -16.91
C SER A 377 16.61 -8.05 -15.46
N ARG A 378 17.58 -8.95 -15.25
CA ARG A 378 18.03 -9.40 -13.93
C ARG A 378 19.34 -8.70 -13.56
N LYS A 379 19.25 -7.40 -13.25
CA LYS A 379 20.41 -6.54 -12.94
C LYS A 379 20.24 -5.68 -11.68
N ILE A 380 19.37 -6.06 -10.73
CA ILE A 380 19.01 -5.19 -9.60
C ILE A 380 20.22 -4.81 -8.73
N VAL A 381 21.13 -5.76 -8.46
CA VAL A 381 22.32 -5.50 -7.65
C VAL A 381 23.25 -4.48 -8.33
N GLU A 382 23.40 -4.56 -9.65
CA GLU A 382 24.16 -3.58 -10.43
C GLU A 382 23.46 -2.21 -10.41
N ASP A 383 22.14 -2.20 -10.53
CA ASP A 383 21.35 -0.97 -10.55
C ASP A 383 21.32 -0.23 -9.22
N LEU A 384 21.23 -0.95 -8.10
CA LEU A 384 21.37 -0.38 -6.76
C LEU A 384 22.72 0.33 -6.60
N LYS A 385 23.82 -0.33 -7.00
CA LYS A 385 25.17 0.28 -6.98
C LYS A 385 25.23 1.54 -7.84
N ARG A 386 24.66 1.53 -9.04
CA ARG A 386 24.61 2.70 -9.94
C ARG A 386 23.79 3.86 -9.38
N LEU A 387 22.77 3.57 -8.57
CA LEU A 387 22.00 4.59 -7.88
C LEU A 387 22.68 5.13 -6.62
N GLY A 388 23.76 4.48 -6.15
CA GLY A 388 24.52 4.87 -4.97
C GLY A 388 24.14 4.10 -3.70
N PHE A 389 23.26 3.11 -3.79
CA PHE A 389 22.88 2.28 -2.65
C PHE A 389 23.99 1.29 -2.30
N ARG A 390 24.23 1.14 -1.00
CA ARG A 390 25.20 0.19 -0.46
C ARG A 390 24.46 -1.06 -0.01
N TRP A 391 24.90 -2.20 -0.52
CA TRP A 391 24.38 -3.50 -0.09
C TRP A 391 24.63 -3.71 1.41
N GLY A 392 23.62 -4.20 2.14
CA GLY A 392 23.71 -4.49 3.57
C GLY A 392 23.48 -3.27 4.49
N ARG A 393 23.61 -2.04 3.98
CA ARG A 393 23.48 -0.82 4.83
C ARG A 393 22.12 -0.73 5.52
N SER A 394 21.02 -0.89 4.79
CA SER A 394 19.68 -0.77 5.38
C SER A 394 19.37 -1.91 6.35
N ILE A 395 19.95 -3.10 6.11
CA ILE A 395 19.90 -4.22 7.05
C ILE A 395 20.68 -3.89 8.33
N ASP A 396 21.91 -3.39 8.21
CA ASP A 396 22.75 -3.03 9.35
C ASP A 396 22.13 -1.90 10.18
N GLU A 397 21.55 -0.89 9.52
CA GLU A 397 20.83 0.19 10.18
C GLU A 397 19.61 -0.34 10.96
N LEU A 398 18.78 -1.19 10.33
CA LEU A 398 17.64 -1.84 10.97
C LEU A 398 18.06 -2.64 12.22
N PHE A 399 19.13 -3.44 12.13
CA PHE A 399 19.63 -4.22 13.26
C PHE A 399 20.25 -3.34 14.35
N GLY A 400 20.98 -2.28 13.98
CA GLY A 400 21.53 -1.32 14.94
C GLY A 400 20.45 -0.64 15.77
N LEU A 401 19.31 -0.32 15.15
CA LEU A 401 18.14 0.23 15.83
C LEU A 401 17.49 -0.78 16.78
N LEU A 402 17.29 -2.02 16.33
CA LEU A 402 16.72 -3.09 17.16
C LEU A 402 17.62 -3.43 18.36
N ALA A 403 18.94 -3.47 18.16
CA ALA A 403 19.92 -3.73 19.21
C ALA A 403 19.97 -2.58 20.24
N GLY A 404 19.95 -1.33 19.76
CA GLY A 404 19.97 -0.14 20.62
C GLY A 404 18.71 0.04 21.47
N ALA A 405 17.60 -0.58 21.08
CA ALA A 405 16.31 -0.46 21.75
C ALA A 405 16.02 -1.52 22.82
N GLY A 406 16.90 -2.53 23.02
CA GLY A 406 16.61 -3.55 24.04
C GLY A 406 17.47 -4.81 24.11
N ALA A 407 18.76 -4.80 23.78
CA ALA A 407 19.65 -5.90 24.15
C ALA A 407 20.93 -5.36 24.77
N GLY A 408 21.04 -5.45 26.10
CA GLY A 408 22.33 -5.29 26.77
C GLY A 408 23.29 -6.38 26.28
N GLY A 409 24.25 -6.01 25.43
CA GLY A 409 25.33 -6.91 25.02
C GLY A 409 25.96 -6.58 23.67
N GLY A 410 26.98 -5.71 23.70
CA GLY A 410 28.07 -5.74 22.71
C GLY A 410 27.94 -4.82 21.50
N ASN A 411 28.89 -3.88 21.39
CA ASN A 411 29.23 -3.19 20.15
C ASN A 411 29.57 -4.21 19.05
N VAL A 412 28.61 -4.56 18.20
CA VAL A 412 28.89 -5.27 16.94
C VAL A 412 28.90 -4.26 15.81
N LYS A 413 30.10 -3.90 15.34
CA LYS A 413 30.28 -3.18 14.08
C LYS A 413 30.19 -4.21 12.95
N PHE A 414 29.12 -4.16 12.16
CA PHE A 414 28.97 -4.98 10.95
C PHE A 414 29.76 -4.36 9.80
N GLY A 415 30.76 -5.08 9.31
CA GLY A 415 31.62 -4.65 8.21
C GLY A 415 31.26 -5.36 6.91
N GLY A 416 30.74 -4.62 5.93
CA GLY A 416 30.98 -4.73 4.48
C GLY A 416 30.63 -6.00 3.69
N GLN A 417 30.55 -7.18 4.30
CA GLN A 417 30.12 -8.42 3.67
C GLN A 417 29.38 -9.23 4.73
N MET A 418 28.09 -9.52 4.51
CA MET A 418 27.39 -10.55 5.28
C MET A 418 28.12 -11.88 5.08
N ASN A 419 29.00 -12.22 6.03
CA ASN A 419 29.61 -13.53 6.10
C ASN A 419 28.49 -14.58 6.30
N GLU A 420 28.62 -15.72 5.63
CA GLU A 420 27.76 -16.91 5.72
C GLU A 420 27.39 -17.29 7.16
N ALA A 421 28.25 -17.01 8.14
CA ALA A 421 28.00 -17.18 9.57
C ALA A 421 26.89 -16.27 10.12
N LEU A 422 26.79 -15.03 9.63
CA LEU A 422 25.79 -14.04 10.04
C LEU A 422 24.44 -14.35 9.40
N LEU A 423 24.46 -14.84 8.15
CA LEU A 423 23.28 -15.35 7.48
C LEU A 423 22.74 -16.60 8.18
N LYS A 424 23.62 -17.53 8.58
CA LYS A 424 23.25 -18.67 9.42
C LYS A 424 22.73 -18.24 10.79
N ALA A 425 23.33 -17.25 11.43
CA ALA A 425 22.84 -16.75 12.73
C ALA A 425 21.45 -16.11 12.59
N PHE A 426 21.18 -15.39 11.50
CA PHE A 426 19.86 -14.84 11.18
C PHE A 426 18.85 -15.94 10.86
N GLN A 427 19.21 -16.91 10.03
CA GLN A 427 18.37 -18.09 9.73
C GLN A 427 18.07 -18.89 10.99
N GLN A 428 19.06 -19.11 11.86
CA GLN A 428 18.90 -19.80 13.14
C GLN A 428 18.03 -19.00 14.12
N ALA A 429 18.16 -17.67 14.16
CA ALA A 429 17.28 -16.83 14.97
C ALA A 429 15.83 -16.87 14.47
N LEU A 430 15.63 -16.93 13.15
CA LEU A 430 14.29 -17.13 12.55
C LEU A 430 13.74 -18.53 12.82
N GLU A 431 14.57 -19.58 12.74
CA GLU A 431 14.19 -20.96 13.07
C GLU A 431 13.82 -21.12 14.56
N GLN A 432 14.54 -20.45 15.46
CA GLN A 432 14.24 -20.45 16.90
C GLN A 432 12.97 -19.68 17.26
N LEU A 433 12.61 -18.65 16.48
CA LEU A 433 11.36 -17.91 16.63
C LEU A 433 10.14 -18.60 15.98
N ALA A 434 10.39 -19.58 15.11
CA ALA A 434 9.39 -20.38 14.40
C ALA A 434 9.19 -21.79 15.01
N ALA A 435 9.93 -22.14 16.07
CA ALA A 435 9.70 -23.37 16.82
C ALA A 435 8.47 -23.21 17.74
N PRO A 436 7.63 -24.26 17.89
CA PRO A 436 6.29 -24.18 18.49
C PRO A 436 6.26 -23.77 19.96
#